data_AF-A0A483TJX7-F1
#
_entry.id   AF-A0A483TJX7-F1
#
_cell.length_a   1.000
_cell.length_b   1.000
_cell.length_c   1.000
_cell.angle_alpha   90.00
_cell.angle_beta   90.00
_cell.angle_gamma   90.00
#
_symmetry.space_group_name_H-M   'P 1'
#
loop_
_entity.id
_entity.type
_entity.pdbx_description
1 polymer ?
#
loop_
_entity_poly.entity_id
_entity_poly.type
_entity_poly.pdbx_seq_one_letter_code
_entity_poly.pdbx_strand_id
1 'polypeptide(L)'
;MLRLKGCLLAACLLSPLTQAADLGTWGDLWPVREQDMLQLITQRLQSLQSSGQWDQTMDAFKQRVIENSQRPAPVEGIKRAEKYEQRWFDPSIRLTEDLKDNEGRVFARKGDVVNPLKTVPFVQTLYFINGDDADQLAW
;
A
#
# COMPACT_ATOMS: atom_id res chain seq x y z
N MET A 1 -80.96 -13.38 -4.83
CA MET A 1 -79.75 -12.56 -4.54
C MET A 1 -78.76 -13.21 -3.56
N LEU A 2 -79.12 -14.26 -2.82
CA LEU A 2 -78.24 -14.90 -1.83
C LEU A 2 -77.16 -15.83 -2.43
N ARG A 3 -77.42 -16.44 -3.60
CA ARG A 3 -76.48 -17.37 -4.25
C ARG A 3 -75.26 -16.69 -4.89
N LEU A 4 -75.38 -15.44 -5.35
CA LEU A 4 -74.28 -14.71 -5.98
C LEU A 4 -73.22 -14.26 -4.96
N LYS A 5 -73.66 -13.91 -3.74
CA LYS A 5 -72.77 -13.58 -2.60
C LYS A 5 -71.98 -14.82 -2.14
N GLY A 6 -72.59 -16.00 -2.18
CA GLY A 6 -71.92 -17.27 -1.87
C GLY A 6 -70.79 -17.61 -2.85
N CYS A 7 -71.00 -17.40 -4.16
CA CYS A 7 -69.93 -17.59 -5.16
C CYS A 7 -68.79 -16.58 -5.01
N LEU A 8 -69.08 -15.33 -4.63
CA LEU A 8 -68.05 -14.31 -4.36
C LEU A 8 -67.21 -14.65 -3.13
N LEU A 9 -67.83 -15.19 -2.08
CA LEU A 9 -67.11 -15.72 -0.90
C LEU A 9 -66.28 -16.96 -1.24
N ALA A 10 -66.78 -17.85 -2.09
CA ALA A 10 -66.04 -19.03 -2.55
C ALA A 10 -64.82 -18.64 -3.40
N ALA A 11 -64.93 -17.62 -4.26
CA ALA A 11 -63.83 -17.12 -5.08
C ALA A 11 -62.70 -16.46 -4.25
N CYS A 12 -63.04 -15.78 -3.14
CA CYS A 12 -62.06 -15.24 -2.20
C CYS A 12 -61.36 -16.31 -1.35
N LEU A 13 -61.97 -17.49 -1.17
CA LEU A 13 -61.35 -18.61 -0.46
C LEU A 13 -60.39 -19.44 -1.33
N LEU A 14 -60.43 -19.27 -2.65
CA LEU A 14 -59.51 -19.89 -3.62
C LEU A 14 -58.23 -19.05 -3.87
N SER A 15 -58.13 -17.87 -3.25
CA SER A 15 -57.03 -16.92 -3.48
C SER A 15 -55.64 -17.28 -2.88
N PRO A 16 -55.43 -18.22 -1.94
CA PRO A 16 -54.09 -18.45 -1.39
C PRO A 16 -53.23 -19.48 -2.17
N LEU A 17 -53.62 -19.91 -3.37
CA LEU A 17 -52.82 -20.87 -4.18
C LEU A 17 -51.66 -20.23 -4.98
N THR A 18 -51.38 -18.94 -4.80
CA THR A 18 -50.16 -18.32 -5.33
C THR A 18 -49.02 -18.54 -4.35
N GLN A 19 -48.28 -19.63 -4.53
CA GLN A 19 -46.96 -19.76 -3.92
C GLN A 19 -45.99 -18.86 -4.68
N ALA A 20 -45.58 -17.75 -4.07
CA ALA A 20 -44.41 -17.03 -4.52
C ALA A 20 -43.19 -17.91 -4.20
N ALA A 21 -42.63 -18.56 -5.21
CA ALA A 21 -41.35 -19.23 -5.07
C ALA A 21 -40.26 -18.16 -4.93
N ASP A 22 -39.68 -18.05 -3.73
CA ASP A 22 -38.43 -17.31 -3.53
C ASP A 22 -37.31 -18.11 -4.22
N LEU A 23 -37.05 -17.76 -5.48
CA LEU A 23 -35.89 -18.23 -6.21
C LEU A 23 -34.68 -17.48 -5.62
N GLY A 24 -34.27 -17.89 -4.42
CA GLY A 24 -33.18 -17.28 -3.68
C GLY A 24 -31.97 -17.01 -4.57
N THR A 25 -31.20 -15.99 -4.22
CA THR A 25 -30.06 -15.54 -5.02
C THR A 25 -28.92 -16.56 -4.93
N TRP A 26 -28.88 -17.50 -5.88
CA TRP A 26 -27.73 -18.41 -6.06
C TRP A 26 -26.60 -17.63 -6.73
N GLY A 27 -25.79 -16.96 -5.91
CA GLY A 27 -24.45 -16.54 -6.29
C GLY A 27 -23.45 -17.54 -5.72
N ASP A 28 -22.62 -18.15 -6.55
CA ASP A 28 -21.49 -18.93 -6.06
C ASP A 28 -20.58 -18.02 -5.22
N LEU A 29 -20.60 -18.23 -3.90
CA LEU A 29 -19.61 -17.66 -3.00
C LEU A 29 -18.31 -18.44 -3.22
N TRP A 30 -17.47 -17.94 -4.12
CA TRP A 30 -16.11 -18.45 -4.26
C TRP A 30 -15.34 -18.17 -2.97
N PRO A 31 -14.82 -19.20 -2.29
CA PRO A 31 -13.95 -18.96 -1.14
C PRO A 31 -12.71 -18.20 -1.63
N VAL A 32 -12.29 -17.18 -0.88
CA VAL A 32 -11.04 -16.46 -1.11
C VAL A 32 -9.90 -17.47 -0.99
N ARG A 33 -9.39 -17.94 -2.13
CA ARG A 33 -8.25 -18.88 -2.26
C ARG A 33 -6.93 -18.13 -2.41
N GLU A 34 -6.81 -16.94 -1.82
CA GLU A 34 -5.53 -16.26 -1.78
C GLU A 34 -4.58 -17.13 -0.97
N GLN A 35 -3.50 -17.57 -1.61
CA GLN A 35 -2.48 -18.36 -0.96
C GLN A 35 -1.90 -17.54 0.19
N ASP A 36 -1.84 -18.13 1.38
CA ASP A 36 -1.23 -17.49 2.54
C ASP A 36 0.18 -17.00 2.17
N MET A 37 0.42 -15.69 2.34
CA MET A 37 1.67 -15.05 1.95
C MET A 37 2.87 -15.65 2.69
N LEU A 38 2.71 -16.05 3.95
CA LEU A 38 3.77 -16.73 4.69
C LEU A 38 4.02 -18.12 4.13
N GLN A 39 2.99 -18.86 3.74
CA GLN A 39 3.16 -20.17 3.08
C GLN A 39 3.88 -20.01 1.73
N LEU A 40 3.53 -19.00 0.93
CA LEU A 40 4.20 -18.70 -0.33
C LEU A 40 5.68 -18.35 -0.11
N ILE A 41 5.98 -17.48 0.86
CA ILE A 41 7.35 -17.11 1.23
C ILE A 41 8.12 -18.36 1.68
N THR A 42 7.55 -19.18 2.55
CA THR A 42 8.18 -20.39 3.08
C THR A 42 8.47 -21.41 1.97
N GLN A 43 7.53 -21.63 1.04
CA GLN A 43 7.72 -22.51 -0.11
C GLN A 43 8.85 -22.04 -1.02
N ARG A 44 8.95 -20.72 -1.28
CA ARG A 44 10.04 -20.13 -2.07
C ARG A 44 11.40 -20.29 -1.37
N LEU A 45 11.44 -20.10 -0.05
CA LEU A 45 12.65 -20.30 0.73
C LEU A 45 13.12 -21.77 0.67
N GLN A 46 12.19 -22.72 0.82
CA GLN A 46 12.49 -24.16 0.73
C GLN A 46 12.96 -24.58 -0.66
N SER A 47 12.38 -24.04 -1.74
CA SER A 47 12.82 -24.32 -3.12
C SER A 47 14.21 -23.77 -3.42
N LEU A 48 14.54 -22.61 -2.84
CA LEU A 48 15.88 -22.04 -2.96
C LEU A 48 16.91 -22.88 -2.18
N GLN A 49 16.53 -23.41 -1.01
CA GLN A 49 17.40 -24.26 -0.20
C GLN A 49 17.67 -25.61 -0.87
N SER A 50 16.65 -26.25 -1.46
CA SER A 50 16.79 -27.55 -2.12
C SER A 50 17.60 -27.48 -3.43
N SER A 51 17.65 -26.32 -4.08
CA SER A 51 18.44 -26.09 -5.29
C SER A 51 19.91 -25.74 -5.04
N GLY A 52 20.34 -25.61 -3.77
CA GLY A 52 21.71 -25.23 -3.39
C GLY A 52 22.11 -23.79 -3.75
N GLN A 53 21.21 -23.03 -4.39
CA GLN A 53 21.42 -21.63 -4.78
C GLN A 53 21.17 -20.64 -3.63
N TRP A 54 20.54 -21.11 -2.55
CA TRP A 54 20.25 -20.31 -1.35
C TRP A 54 21.51 -19.69 -0.75
N ASP A 55 22.53 -20.50 -0.48
CA ASP A 55 23.74 -20.04 0.20
C ASP A 55 24.47 -18.99 -0.64
N GLN A 56 24.60 -19.23 -1.95
CA GLN A 56 25.20 -18.28 -2.89
C GLN A 56 24.42 -16.96 -2.97
N THR A 57 23.09 -17.02 -3.04
CA THR A 57 22.23 -15.83 -3.13
C THR A 57 22.25 -15.05 -1.82
N MET A 58 22.24 -15.74 -0.69
CA MET A 58 22.28 -15.14 0.64
C MET A 58 23.63 -14.48 0.90
N ASP A 59 24.73 -15.11 0.51
CA ASP A 59 26.07 -14.52 0.67
C ASP A 59 26.27 -13.31 -0.25
N ALA A 60 25.81 -13.37 -1.50
CA ALA A 60 25.78 -12.20 -2.39
C ALA A 60 24.93 -11.06 -1.82
N PHE A 61 23.76 -11.38 -1.24
CA PHE A 61 22.91 -10.39 -0.58
C PHE A 61 23.61 -9.75 0.63
N LYS A 62 24.22 -10.55 1.50
CA LYS A 62 24.99 -10.04 2.65
C LYS A 62 26.13 -9.12 2.20
N GLN A 63 26.92 -9.54 1.20
CA GLN A 63 27.99 -8.70 0.65
C GLN A 63 27.45 -7.37 0.15
N ARG A 64 26.36 -7.40 -0.64
CA ARG A 64 25.71 -6.18 -1.13
C ARG A 64 25.21 -5.27 0.01
N VAL A 65 24.66 -5.83 1.09
CA VAL A 65 24.22 -5.04 2.25
C VAL A 65 25.41 -4.41 2.97
N ILE A 66 26.50 -5.16 3.17
CA ILE A 66 27.73 -4.65 3.79
C ILE A 66 28.30 -3.50 2.95
N GLU A 67 28.44 -3.71 1.64
CA GLU A 67 28.96 -2.70 0.71
C GLU A 67 28.11 -1.43 0.72
N ASN A 68 26.78 -1.54 0.58
CA ASN A 68 25.90 -0.37 0.57
C ASN A 68 25.78 0.31 1.94
N SER A 69 25.95 -0.44 3.03
CA SER A 69 25.96 0.14 4.38
C SER A 69 27.25 0.90 4.67
N GLN A 70 28.39 0.42 4.18
CA GLN A 70 29.69 1.09 4.33
C GLN A 70 29.87 2.23 3.33
N ARG A 71 29.34 2.08 2.13
CA ARG A 71 29.45 3.03 1.01
C ARG A 71 28.06 3.26 0.40
N PRO A 72 27.20 4.05 1.07
CA PRO A 72 25.90 4.40 0.52
C PRO A 72 26.07 5.21 -0.78
N ALA A 73 25.09 5.11 -1.66
CA ALA A 73 25.06 5.93 -2.87
C ALA A 73 25.06 7.42 -2.51
N PRO A 74 25.85 8.27 -3.20
CA PRO A 74 25.82 9.70 -2.99
C PRO A 74 24.41 10.28 -3.19
N VAL A 75 24.07 11.30 -2.40
CA VAL A 75 22.79 12.02 -2.56
C VAL A 75 22.80 12.74 -3.90
N GLU A 76 21.82 12.43 -4.75
CA GLU A 76 21.71 13.03 -6.07
C GLU A 76 21.66 14.57 -5.99
N GLY A 77 22.43 15.23 -6.85
CA GLY A 77 22.49 16.70 -6.92
C GLY A 77 23.42 17.36 -5.90
N ILE A 78 23.91 16.64 -4.89
CA ILE A 78 24.93 17.15 -3.97
C ILE A 78 26.32 16.83 -4.53
N LYS A 79 27.09 17.89 -4.82
CA LYS A 79 28.45 17.81 -5.35
C LYS A 79 29.37 18.78 -4.62
N ARG A 80 30.69 18.62 -4.78
CA ARG A 80 31.67 19.56 -4.20
C ARG A 80 31.33 20.99 -4.63
N ALA A 81 31.17 21.86 -3.64
CA ALA A 81 30.94 23.27 -3.87
C ALA A 81 32.26 23.96 -4.25
N GLU A 82 32.28 24.64 -5.39
CA GLU A 82 33.45 25.43 -5.84
C GLU A 82 33.47 26.83 -5.20
N LYS A 83 32.30 27.33 -4.80
CA LYS A 83 32.09 28.60 -4.13
C LYS A 83 30.96 28.46 -3.11
N TYR A 84 30.94 29.35 -2.12
CA TYR A 84 29.84 29.41 -1.17
C TYR A 84 28.53 29.78 -1.87
N GLU A 85 27.50 28.96 -1.69
CA GLU A 85 26.16 29.20 -2.19
C GLU A 85 25.13 28.90 -1.10
N GLN A 86 24.06 29.67 -1.07
CA GLN A 86 22.88 29.41 -0.24
C GLN A 86 21.66 29.38 -1.15
N ARG A 87 20.77 28.43 -0.90
CA ARG A 87 19.52 28.26 -1.66
C ARG A 87 18.38 28.04 -0.69
N TRP A 88 17.24 28.65 -1.01
CA TRP A 88 15.99 28.38 -0.31
C TRP A 88 15.27 27.22 -0.98
N PHE A 89 14.67 26.34 -0.19
CA PHE A 89 13.93 25.18 -0.67
C PHE A 89 12.52 25.20 -0.07
N ASP A 90 11.51 25.06 -0.93
CA ASP A 90 10.12 24.86 -0.52
C ASP A 90 9.81 23.36 -0.60
N PRO A 91 9.66 22.65 0.54
CA PRO A 91 9.36 21.23 0.58
C PRO A 91 7.87 20.92 0.36
N SER A 92 7.07 21.89 -0.06
CA SER A 92 5.64 21.67 -0.34
C SER A 92 5.46 20.72 -1.52
N ILE A 93 4.77 19.61 -1.27
CA ILE A 93 4.45 18.60 -2.29
C ILE A 93 2.98 18.68 -2.67
N ARG A 94 2.67 18.35 -3.94
CA ARG A 94 1.30 18.21 -4.41
C ARG A 94 0.91 16.74 -4.37
N LEU A 95 -0.20 16.42 -3.72
CA LEU A 95 -0.72 15.07 -3.66
C LEU A 95 -1.26 14.62 -5.01
N THR A 96 -0.81 13.46 -5.47
CA THR A 96 -1.20 12.87 -6.77
C THR A 96 -2.50 12.06 -6.69
N GLU A 97 -2.89 11.66 -5.48
CA GLU A 97 -4.05 10.82 -5.20
C GLU A 97 -4.71 11.20 -3.86
N ASP A 98 -5.92 10.68 -3.63
CA ASP A 98 -6.62 10.85 -2.36
C ASP A 98 -6.01 9.93 -1.31
N LEU A 99 -5.56 10.50 -0.19
CA LEU A 99 -5.06 9.75 0.95
C LEU A 99 -6.21 9.40 1.90
N LYS A 100 -6.30 8.12 2.26
CA LYS A 100 -7.35 7.55 3.11
C LYS A 100 -6.75 6.88 4.32
N ASP A 101 -7.46 6.95 5.45
CA ASP A 101 -7.14 6.13 6.62
C ASP A 101 -7.59 4.67 6.40
N ASN A 102 -7.34 3.81 7.39
CA ASN A 102 -7.76 2.41 7.39
C ASN A 102 -9.29 2.22 7.37
N GLU A 103 -10.05 3.23 7.78
CA GLU A 103 -11.53 3.26 7.75
C GLU A 103 -12.07 3.83 6.42
N GLY A 104 -11.19 4.20 5.48
CA GLY A 104 -11.55 4.72 4.16
C GLY A 104 -11.92 6.22 4.13
N ARG A 105 -11.75 6.95 5.24
CA ARG A 105 -12.00 8.40 5.30
C ARG A 105 -10.87 9.14 4.62
N VAL A 106 -11.22 10.00 3.66
CA VAL A 106 -10.26 10.85 2.95
C VAL A 106 -9.85 12.01 3.85
N PHE A 107 -8.57 12.06 4.24
CA PHE A 107 -8.03 13.15 5.06
C PHE A 107 -7.19 14.14 4.25
N ALA A 108 -6.75 13.77 3.05
CA ALA A 108 -6.11 14.67 2.10
C ALA A 108 -6.51 14.29 0.67
N ARG A 109 -6.83 15.29 -0.15
CA ARG A 109 -7.37 15.08 -1.50
C ARG A 109 -6.27 15.23 -2.54
N LYS A 110 -6.47 14.55 -3.67
CA LYS A 110 -5.68 14.75 -4.88
C LYS A 110 -5.66 16.23 -5.24
N GLY A 111 -4.45 16.76 -5.47
CA GLY A 111 -4.21 18.14 -5.83
C GLY A 111 -3.90 19.05 -4.64
N ASP A 112 -4.12 18.60 -3.39
CA ASP A 112 -3.75 19.37 -2.21
C ASP A 112 -2.24 19.61 -2.17
N VAL A 113 -1.84 20.82 -1.75
CA VAL A 113 -0.43 21.18 -1.55
C VAL A 113 -0.15 21.11 -0.06
N VAL A 114 0.66 20.13 0.33
CA VAL A 114 0.99 19.85 1.72
C VAL A 114 2.46 20.12 1.96
N ASN A 115 2.76 20.89 3.02
CA ASN A 115 4.12 21.12 3.47
C ASN A 115 4.37 20.29 4.74
N PRO A 116 5.20 19.22 4.67
CA PRO A 116 5.49 18.37 5.82
C PRO A 116 6.07 19.14 7.02
N LEU A 117 6.82 20.22 6.77
CA LEU A 117 7.46 21.02 7.81
C LEU A 117 6.46 21.83 8.66
N LYS A 118 5.22 22.02 8.20
CA LYS A 118 4.15 22.63 9.01
C LYS A 118 3.62 21.68 10.08
N THR A 119 3.70 20.38 9.84
CA THR A 119 3.22 19.35 10.77
C THR A 119 4.35 18.86 11.67
N VAL A 120 5.53 18.62 11.10
CA VAL A 120 6.72 18.17 11.82
C VAL A 120 7.86 19.16 11.54
N PRO A 121 8.16 20.07 12.48
CA PRO A 121 9.22 21.05 12.26
C PRO A 121 10.58 20.34 12.18
N PHE A 122 11.34 20.64 11.12
CA PHE A 122 12.69 20.10 10.94
C PHE A 122 13.72 21.04 11.56
N VAL A 123 14.15 20.73 12.79
CA VAL A 123 15.05 21.57 13.59
C VAL A 123 16.52 21.13 13.54
N GLN A 124 16.84 20.18 12.67
CA GLN A 124 18.17 19.60 12.58
C GLN A 124 18.97 20.27 11.46
N THR A 125 20.28 20.47 11.70
CA THR A 125 21.24 20.84 10.66
C THR A 125 21.88 19.57 10.13
N LEU A 126 21.79 19.34 8.82
CA LEU A 126 22.41 18.21 8.16
C LEU A 126 23.74 18.63 7.54
N TYR A 127 24.78 17.84 7.78
CA TYR A 127 26.09 17.99 7.16
C TYR A 127 26.29 16.85 6.16
N PHE A 128 26.70 17.21 4.93
CA PHE A 128 27.05 16.24 3.89
C PHE A 128 28.54 16.34 3.64
N ILE A 129 29.27 15.28 4.01
CA ILE A 129 30.72 15.21 3.92
C ILE A 129 31.08 14.04 3.00
N ASN A 130 31.96 14.29 2.04
CA ASN A 130 32.54 13.22 1.24
C ASN A 130 33.67 12.53 2.01
N GLY A 131 33.44 11.29 2.42
CA GLY A 131 34.42 10.49 3.18
C GLY A 131 35.69 10.10 2.41
N ASP A 132 35.72 10.25 1.08
CA ASP A 132 36.92 10.01 0.28
C ASP A 132 37.76 11.30 0.03
N ASP A 133 37.27 12.46 0.48
CA ASP A 133 37.92 13.76 0.24
C ASP A 133 38.65 14.23 1.51
N ALA A 134 39.98 14.16 1.49
CA ALA A 134 40.81 14.48 2.65
C ALA A 134 40.63 15.93 3.15
N ASP A 135 40.36 16.88 2.25
CA ASP A 135 40.13 18.28 2.63
C ASP A 135 38.82 18.42 3.43
N GLN A 136 37.80 17.63 3.08
CA GLN A 136 36.50 17.67 3.77
C GLN A 136 36.52 16.94 5.11
N LEU A 137 37.38 15.93 5.27
CA LEU A 137 37.58 15.23 6.53
C LEU A 137 38.39 16.03 7.56
N ALA A 138 39.23 16.97 7.09
CA ALA A 138 40.10 17.78 7.94
C ALA A 138 39.43 19.06 8.50
N TRP A 139 38.16 19.31 8.15
CA TRP A 139 37.37 20.47 8.57
C TRP A 139 36.92 20.36 10.04
#